data_AF-A0A838PSP1-F1
#
_entry.id   AF-A0A838PSP1-F1
#
_cell.length_a   1.000
_cell.length_b   1.000
_cell.length_c   1.000
_cell.angle_alpha   90.00
_cell.angle_beta   90.00
_cell.angle_gamma   90.00
#
_symmetry.space_group_name_H-M   'P 1'
#
loop_
_entity.id
_entity.type
_entity.pdbx_description
1 polymer ?
#
loop_
_entity_poly.entity_id
_entity_poly.type
_entity_poly.pdbx_seq_one_letter_code
_entity_poly.pdbx_strand_id
1 'polypeptide(L)' 'AWAVTRGTAAATRAPLIGGPLRRLLAAWGIPAEVIAHLGFAARFDTAATRRALGGSGIAVPPLESYADRLWDYWERNLR' A
#
# COMPACT_ATOMS: atom_id res chain seq x y z
N ALA A 1 -13.36 -21.33 14.37
CA ALA A 1 -11.89 -21.46 14.37
C ALA A 1 -11.32 -20.54 13.29
N TRP A 2 -10.76 -19.38 13.68
CA TRP A 2 -10.11 -18.47 12.73
C TRP A 2 -8.61 -18.69 12.81
N ALA A 3 -8.08 -19.50 11.90
CA ALA A 3 -6.64 -19.58 11.67
C ALA A 3 -6.24 -18.39 10.80
N VAL A 4 -5.84 -17.29 11.43
CA VAL A 4 -5.07 -16.25 10.74
C VAL A 4 -3.75 -16.90 10.37
N THR A 5 -3.60 -17.32 9.11
CA THR A 5 -2.31 -17.77 8.58
C THR A 5 -1.37 -16.59 8.75
N ARG A 6 -0.45 -16.69 9.72
CA ARG A 6 0.69 -15.76 9.84
C ARG A 6 1.39 -15.77 8.50
N GLY A 7 1.16 -14.73 7.70
CA GLY A 7 1.99 -14.45 6.56
C GLY A 7 3.41 -14.33 7.11
N THR A 8 4.28 -15.24 6.69
CA THR A 8 5.71 -15.05 6.89
C THR A 8 6.05 -13.78 6.14
N ALA A 9 6.15 -12.67 6.86
CA ALA A 9 6.93 -11.55 6.39
C ALA A 9 8.36 -12.07 6.31
N ALA A 10 8.70 -12.69 5.18
CA ALA A 10 10.08 -12.79 4.76
C ALA A 10 10.55 -11.34 4.72
N ALA A 11 11.33 -10.95 5.72
CA ALA A 11 12.06 -9.70 5.69
C ALA A 11 12.94 -9.78 4.44
N THR A 12 12.44 -9.22 3.33
CA THR A 12 13.23 -9.08 2.12
C THR A 12 14.28 -8.04 2.47
N ARG A 13 15.45 -8.52 2.91
CA ARG A 13 16.66 -7.71 2.92
C ARG A 13 16.98 -7.43 1.46
N ALA A 14 16.39 -6.39 0.91
CA ALA A 14 16.77 -5.88 -0.40
C ALA A 14 18.26 -5.47 -0.32
N PRO A 15 19.08 -5.81 -1.33
CA PRO A 15 20.46 -5.37 -1.35
C PRO A 15 20.51 -3.84 -1.33
N LEU A 16 21.44 -3.35 -0.52
CA LEU A 16 21.79 -1.96 -0.28
C LEU A 16 21.72 -1.14 -1.57
N ILE A 17 20.99 -0.02 -1.52
CA ILE A 17 20.82 0.96 -2.60
C ILE A 17 22.19 1.26 -3.25
N GLY A 18 22.42 0.76 -4.46
CA GLY A 18 23.67 0.98 -5.17
C GLY A 18 23.91 2.46 -5.47
N GLY A 19 25.18 2.87 -5.62
CA GLY A 19 25.57 4.25 -5.93
C GLY A 19 24.79 4.94 -7.06
N PRO A 20 24.40 4.25 -8.16
CA PRO A 20 23.59 4.85 -9.22
C PRO A 20 22.17 5.25 -8.78
N LEU A 21 21.46 4.37 -8.06
CA LEU A 21 20.10 4.64 -7.59
C LEU A 21 20.09 5.77 -6.56
N ARG A 22 21.10 5.84 -5.68
CA ARG A 22 21.28 6.96 -4.73
C ARG A 22 21.40 8.32 -5.42
N ARG A 23 22.12 8.40 -6.53
CA ARG A 23 22.26 9.64 -7.31
C ARG A 23 20.96 10.05 -7.99
N LEU A 24 20.19 9.08 -8.49
CA LEU A 24 18.88 9.34 -9.10
C LEU A 24 17.89 9.92 -8.09
N LEU A 25 17.82 9.32 -6.90
CA LEU A 25 16.94 9.79 -5.82
C LEU A 25 17.32 11.19 -5.36
N ALA A 26 18.62 11.47 -5.21
CA ALA A 26 19.11 12.79 -4.86
C ALA A 26 18.74 13.85 -5.93
N ALA A 27 18.80 13.49 -7.22
CA ALA A 27 18.37 14.38 -8.30
C ALA A 27 16.86 14.68 -8.27
N TRP A 28 16.05 13.81 -7.67
CA TRP A 28 14.62 14.01 -7.46
C TRP A 28 14.26 14.54 -6.06
N GLY A 29 15.27 14.89 -5.25
CA GLY A 29 15.06 15.39 -3.88
C GLY A 29 14.54 14.33 -2.90
N ILE A 30 14.64 13.04 -3.24
CA ILE A 30 14.17 11.92 -2.41
C ILE A 30 15.34 11.44 -1.54
N PRO A 31 15.25 11.50 -0.20
CA PRO A 31 16.28 10.97 0.68
C PRO A 31 16.40 9.44 0.54
N ALA A 32 17.62 8.92 0.50
CA ALA A 32 17.88 7.49 0.31
C ALA A 32 17.34 6.66 1.47
N GLU A 33 17.25 7.25 2.66
CA GLU A 33 16.70 6.70 3.89
C GLU A 33 15.22 6.29 3.74
N VAL A 34 14.47 6.99 2.88
CA VAL A 34 13.04 6.69 2.62
C VAL A 34 12.88 5.29 2.03
N ILE A 35 13.85 4.79 1.26
CA ILE A 35 13.78 3.45 0.65
C ILE A 35 13.70 2.34 1.71
N ALA A 36 14.38 2.50 2.84
CA ALA A 36 14.30 1.54 3.94
C ALA A 36 12.88 1.45 4.56
N HIS A 37 12.06 2.49 4.34
CA HIS A 37 10.68 2.59 4.83
C HIS A 37 9.63 2.24 3.77
N LEU A 38 10.02 2.04 2.50
CA LEU A 38 9.13 1.57 1.44
C LEU A 38 8.70 0.10 1.62
N GLY A 39 9.26 -0.62 2.59
CA GLY A 39 8.97 -2.02 2.88
C GLY A 39 7.57 -2.29 3.46
N PHE A 40 6.69 -1.29 3.55
CA PHE A 40 5.31 -1.51 4.00
C PHE A 40 4.48 -2.21 2.92
N ALA A 41 4.55 -3.53 2.92
CA ALA A 41 3.65 -4.37 2.14
C ALA A 41 2.29 -4.47 2.86
N ALA A 42 1.42 -3.47 2.64
CA ALA A 42 0.06 -3.52 3.13
C ALA A 42 -0.69 -4.68 2.46
N ARG A 43 -0.93 -5.76 3.21
CA ARG A 43 -1.73 -6.89 2.74
C ARG A 43 -3.13 -6.78 3.32
N PHE A 44 -4.08 -6.33 2.50
CA PHE A 44 -5.48 -6.25 2.88
C PHE A 44 -6.18 -7.58 2.55
N ASP A 45 -6.73 -8.26 3.57
CA ASP A 45 -7.63 -9.40 3.38
C ASP A 45 -9.08 -8.91 3.21
N THR A 46 -9.82 -9.55 2.31
CA THR A 46 -11.21 -9.23 1.98
C THR A 46 -12.13 -10.46 2.06
N ALA A 47 -11.62 -11.62 2.45
CA ALA A 47 -12.37 -12.87 2.43
C ALA A 47 -13.64 -12.84 3.31
N ALA A 48 -13.52 -12.29 4.53
CA ALA A 48 -14.67 -12.16 5.43
C ALA A 48 -15.72 -11.19 4.88
N THR A 49 -15.29 -10.02 4.39
CA THR A 49 -16.18 -9.00 3.82
C THR A 49 -16.91 -9.53 2.59
N ARG A 50 -16.20 -10.20 1.68
CA ARG A 50 -16.82 -10.81 0.48
C ARG A 50 -17.86 -11.86 0.84
N ARG A 51 -17.62 -12.66 1.89
CA ARG A 51 -18.59 -13.63 2.39
C ARG A 51 -19.83 -12.93 2.97
N ALA A 52 -19.63 -11.89 3.78
CA ALA A 52 -20.72 -11.15 4.41
C ALA A 52 -21.59 -10.40 3.39
N LEU A 53 -20.99 -9.88 2.32
CA LEU A 53 -21.70 -9.14 1.26
C LEU A 53 -22.24 -10.05 0.15
N GLY A 54 -21.98 -11.35 0.18
CA GLY A 54 -22.45 -12.29 -0.83
C GLY A 54 -23.97 -12.24 -1.00
N GLY A 55 -24.44 -12.01 -2.22
CA GLY A 55 -25.87 -11.92 -2.53
C GLY A 55 -26.54 -10.59 -2.19
N SER A 56 -25.82 -9.62 -1.62
CA SER A 56 -26.40 -8.30 -1.27
C SER A 56 -26.56 -7.35 -2.46
N GLY A 57 -25.93 -7.64 -3.60
CA GLY A 57 -25.84 -6.70 -4.74
C GLY A 57 -24.91 -5.51 -4.50
N ILE A 58 -24.28 -5.40 -3.32
CA ILE A 58 -23.32 -4.34 -3.01
C ILE A 58 -22.00 -4.65 -3.72
N ALA A 59 -21.56 -3.73 -4.57
CA ALA A 59 -20.28 -3.78 -5.28
C ALA A 59 -19.52 -2.46 -5.11
N VAL A 60 -18.19 -2.55 -5.07
CA VAL A 60 -17.32 -1.38 -5.07
C VAL A 60 -17.18 -0.90 -6.53
N PRO A 61 -17.46 0.37 -6.84
CA PRO A 61 -17.20 0.93 -8.18
C PRO A 61 -15.71 0.85 -8.55
N PRO A 62 -15.34 1.00 -9.83
CA PRO A 62 -13.95 1.13 -10.24
C PRO A 62 -13.26 2.28 -9.48
N LEU A 63 -12.04 2.07 -9.01
CA LEU A 63 -11.31 3.04 -8.18
C LEU A 63 -11.18 4.40 -8.89
N GLU A 64 -10.92 4.36 -10.19
CA GLU A 64 -10.77 5.53 -11.06
C GLU A 64 -12.00 6.43 -11.05
N SER A 65 -13.18 5.89 -10.73
CA SER A 65 -14.41 6.69 -10.66
C SER A 65 -14.50 7.59 -9.42
N TYR A 66 -13.65 7.37 -8.40
CA TYR A 66 -13.72 8.12 -7.14
C TYR A 66 -12.36 8.46 -6.50
N ALA A 67 -11.24 8.00 -7.06
CA ALA A 67 -9.90 8.21 -6.50
C ALA A 67 -9.57 9.69 -6.29
N ASP A 68 -9.84 10.54 -7.28
CA ASP A 68 -9.54 11.97 -7.21
C ASP A 68 -10.24 12.63 -6.02
N ARG A 69 -11.51 12.31 -5.78
CA ARG A 69 -12.28 12.87 -4.65
C ARG A 69 -11.71 12.47 -3.30
N LEU A 70 -11.23 11.22 -3.16
CA LEU A 70 -10.59 10.76 -1.94
C LEU A 70 -9.29 11.52 -1.67
N TRP A 71 -8.48 11.71 -2.72
CA TRP A 71 -7.24 12.47 -2.63
C TRP A 71 -7.49 13.92 -2.20
N ASP A 72 -8.44 14.55 -2.87
CA ASP A 72 -8.90 15.91 -2.62
C ASP A 72 -9.35 16.12 -1.16
N TYR A 73 -10.11 15.17 -0.62
CA TYR A 73 -10.52 15.21 0.78
C TYR A 73 -9.32 15.06 1.72
N TRP A 74 -8.43 14.11 1.44
CA TRP A 74 -7.24 13.88 2.26
C TRP A 74 -6.35 15.13 2.31
N GLU A 75 -6.08 15.75 1.17
CA GLU A 75 -5.22 16.92 1.07
C GLU A 75 -5.76 18.10 1.89
N ARG A 76 -7.09 18.25 1.97
CA ARG A 76 -7.74 19.34 2.69
C ARG A 76 -7.87 19.12 4.19
N ASN A 77 -7.76 17.88 4.69
CA ASN A 77 -8.14 17.54 6.06
C ASN A 77 -7.09 16.74 6.85
N LEU A 78 -6.14 16.10 6.18
CA LEU A 78 -5.22 15.12 6.80
C LEU A 78 -3.74 15.40 6.46
N ARG A 79 -3.46 16.50 5.76
CA ARG A 79 -2.11 16.99 5.49
C ARG A 79 -1.64 17.95 6.56
#